data_AF-A0A672IZC7-F1
#
_entry.id   AF-A0A672IZC7-F1
#
_cell.length_a   1.000
_cell.length_b   1.000
_cell.length_c   1.000
_cell.angle_alpha   90.00
_cell.angle_beta   90.00
_cell.angle_gamma   90.00
#
_symmetry.space_group_name_H-M   'P 1'
#
loop_
_entity.id
_entity.type
_entity.pdbx_description
1 polymer ?
#
loop_
_entity_poly.entity_id
_entity_poly.type
_entity_poly.pdbx_seq_one_letter_code
_entity_poly.pdbx_strand_id
1 'polypeptide(L)'
;MYLLDWNVWRSEVLLSVCVLVCVCVCVSCLNYLHRIGETARPKSQCEQHRDSLQSGVEPSGRPSIGAFIPQCDADGQYRSLQCHGSTGHCWCVDSRGQERAGTRTPPGTQPKDCDRTDEPERPKTHCERHRESVLSSSPDGAYVPQCDVDGRYSPLQCHGSSGYCWCVDGQGQERAGTRTSPGEPPRDCDKSGEEG
;
A
#
# COMPACT_ATOMS: atom_id res chain seq x y z
N MET A 1 -24.93 83.24 1.20
CA MET A 1 -24.76 82.24 0.13
C MET A 1 -23.39 81.62 0.33
N TYR A 2 -23.34 80.33 0.60
CA TYR A 2 -22.17 79.57 1.06
C TYR A 2 -20.96 79.78 0.13
N LEU A 3 -19.90 80.40 0.66
CA LEU A 3 -18.55 80.26 0.11
C LEU A 3 -18.02 78.93 0.64
N LEU A 4 -18.08 77.88 -0.19
CA LEU A 4 -17.45 76.60 0.15
C LEU A 4 -15.96 76.71 -0.16
N ASP A 5 -15.16 76.64 0.91
CA ASP A 5 -13.70 76.70 0.93
C ASP A 5 -13.05 75.66 -0.01
N TRP A 6 -12.53 76.15 -1.15
CA TRP A 6 -11.69 75.39 -2.09
C TRP A 6 -10.49 74.70 -1.41
N ASN A 7 -9.93 75.33 -0.37
CA ASN A 7 -8.80 74.79 0.39
C ASN A 7 -9.19 73.61 1.30
N VAL A 8 -10.43 73.55 1.78
CA VAL A 8 -10.92 72.41 2.59
C VAL A 8 -11.16 71.20 1.70
N TRP A 9 -11.77 71.39 0.53
CA TRP A 9 -12.00 70.31 -0.44
C TRP A 9 -10.68 69.72 -0.99
N ARG A 10 -9.67 70.55 -1.25
CA ARG A 10 -8.35 70.10 -1.70
C ARG A 10 -7.63 69.25 -0.64
N SER A 11 -7.74 69.61 0.64
CA SER A 11 -7.16 68.85 1.75
C SER A 11 -7.88 67.53 2.03
N GLU A 12 -9.22 67.50 1.92
CA GLU A 12 -10.01 66.26 2.09
C GLU A 12 -9.77 65.26 0.95
N VAL A 13 -9.69 65.74 -0.30
CA VAL A 13 -9.35 64.91 -1.46
C VAL A 13 -7.91 64.39 -1.37
N LEU A 14 -6.96 65.21 -0.91
CA LEU A 14 -5.57 64.76 -0.69
C LEU A 14 -5.45 63.74 0.45
N LEU A 15 -6.16 63.93 1.58
CA LEU A 15 -6.24 62.92 2.64
C LEU A 15 -6.85 61.61 2.11
N SER A 16 -7.93 61.69 1.33
CA SER A 16 -8.59 60.51 0.76
C SER A 16 -7.69 59.76 -0.23
N VAL A 17 -6.92 60.46 -1.06
CA VAL A 17 -5.93 59.85 -1.96
C VAL A 17 -4.79 59.20 -1.16
N CYS A 18 -4.28 59.85 -0.11
CA CYS A 18 -3.26 59.28 0.77
C CYS A 18 -3.75 58.01 1.49
N VAL A 19 -4.99 57.99 1.98
CA VAL A 19 -5.59 56.81 2.63
C VAL A 19 -5.73 55.65 1.63
N LEU A 20 -6.19 55.90 0.40
CA LEU A 20 -6.30 54.88 -0.65
C LEU A 20 -4.92 54.32 -1.06
N VAL A 21 -3.89 55.17 -1.17
CA VAL A 21 -2.52 54.74 -1.45
C VAL A 21 -1.97 53.88 -0.30
N CYS A 22 -2.18 54.28 0.96
CA CYS A 22 -1.80 53.47 2.13
C CYS A 22 -2.50 52.11 2.15
N VAL A 23 -3.81 52.05 1.91
CA VAL A 23 -4.57 50.80 1.85
C VAL A 23 -4.07 49.89 0.71
N CYS A 24 -3.82 50.44 -0.49
CA CYS A 24 -3.25 49.69 -1.61
C CYS A 24 -1.85 49.13 -1.31
N VAL A 25 -0.98 49.90 -0.65
CA VAL A 25 0.35 49.44 -0.24
C VAL A 25 0.23 48.36 0.84
N CYS A 26 -0.66 48.50 1.82
CA CYS A 26 -0.92 47.49 2.84
C CYS A 26 -1.45 46.18 2.25
N VAL A 27 -2.42 46.24 1.33
CA VAL A 27 -2.96 45.06 0.65
C VAL A 27 -1.89 44.43 -0.24
N SER A 28 -1.07 45.22 -0.94
CA SER A 28 0.05 44.70 -1.74
C SER A 28 1.13 44.06 -0.86
N CYS A 29 1.39 44.63 0.32
CA CYS A 29 2.34 44.10 1.29
C CYS A 29 1.82 42.84 1.98
N LEU A 30 0.51 42.75 2.27
CA LEU A 30 -0.16 41.54 2.76
C LEU A 30 -0.19 40.45 1.68
N ASN A 31 -0.45 40.79 0.42
CA ASN A 31 -0.36 39.84 -0.70
C ASN A 31 1.10 39.40 -0.95
N TYR A 32 2.08 40.28 -0.76
CA TYR A 32 3.50 39.97 -0.84
C TYR A 32 3.95 39.08 0.33
N LEU A 33 3.52 39.38 1.56
CA LEU A 33 3.78 38.55 2.75
C LEU A 33 3.03 37.21 2.68
N HIS A 34 1.85 37.14 2.06
CA HIS A 34 1.16 35.88 1.76
C HIS A 34 1.95 35.07 0.73
N ARG A 35 2.50 35.71 -0.32
CA ARG A 35 3.46 35.09 -1.25
C ARG A 35 4.79 34.68 -0.61
N ILE A 36 5.26 35.37 0.43
CA ILE A 36 6.46 34.99 1.19
C ILE A 36 6.16 33.91 2.23
N GLY A 37 4.92 33.83 2.72
CA GLY A 37 4.42 32.77 3.61
C GLY A 37 4.23 31.42 2.91
N GLU A 38 4.23 31.40 1.57
CA GLU A 38 4.40 30.19 0.76
C GLU A 38 5.88 29.74 0.75
N THR A 39 6.53 29.65 1.90
CA THR A 39 7.68 28.75 2.01
C THR A 39 7.12 27.34 1.89
N ALA A 40 7.11 26.82 0.66
CA ALA A 40 6.76 25.44 0.35
C ALA A 40 7.38 24.54 1.43
N ARG A 41 6.57 23.62 1.97
CA ARG A 41 7.03 22.63 2.95
C ARG A 41 8.41 22.12 2.53
N PRO A 42 9.39 22.00 3.44
CA PRO A 42 10.69 21.44 3.10
C PRO A 42 10.47 20.11 2.36
N LYS A 43 11.03 20.01 1.15
CA LYS A 43 10.86 18.84 0.29
C LYS A 43 11.35 17.61 1.01
N SER A 44 10.57 16.54 0.96
CA SER A 44 10.95 15.25 1.52
C SER A 44 12.11 14.62 0.75
N GLN A 45 12.67 13.54 1.30
CA GLN A 45 13.69 12.76 0.60
C GLN A 45 13.20 12.24 -0.76
N CYS A 46 11.94 11.78 -0.85
CA CYS A 46 11.37 11.27 -2.10
C CYS A 46 11.20 12.39 -3.13
N GLU A 47 10.68 13.55 -2.71
CA GLU A 47 10.47 14.71 -3.58
C GLU A 47 11.80 15.24 -4.13
N GLN A 48 12.82 15.36 -3.28
CA GLN A 48 14.16 15.77 -3.71
C GLN A 48 14.78 14.78 -4.71
N HIS A 49 14.64 13.48 -4.47
CA HIS A 49 15.15 12.43 -5.35
C HIS A 49 14.40 12.41 -6.70
N ARG A 50 13.08 12.62 -6.69
CA ARG A 50 12.31 12.76 -7.93
C ARG A 50 12.78 13.95 -8.75
N ASP A 51 12.92 15.11 -8.12
CA ASP A 51 13.25 16.36 -8.80
C ASP A 51 14.65 16.35 -9.40
N SER A 52 15.62 15.74 -8.69
CA SER A 52 16.99 15.61 -9.21
C SER A 52 17.02 14.80 -10.51
N LEU A 53 16.21 13.75 -10.62
CA LEU A 53 16.14 12.90 -11.81
C LEU A 53 15.27 13.49 -12.92
N GLN A 54 14.20 14.21 -12.59
CA GLN A 54 13.35 14.89 -13.57
C GLN A 54 14.01 16.11 -14.21
N SER A 55 14.90 16.78 -13.48
CA SER A 55 15.67 17.91 -14.01
C SER A 55 16.64 17.51 -15.12
N GLY A 56 16.84 16.21 -15.36
CA GLY A 56 17.09 15.65 -16.70
C GLY A 56 18.38 16.10 -17.38
N VAL A 57 19.36 16.59 -16.62
CA VAL A 57 20.68 16.94 -17.13
C VAL A 57 21.69 16.07 -16.40
N GLU A 58 22.07 14.95 -17.03
CA GLU A 58 23.32 14.28 -16.68
C GLU A 58 24.47 15.30 -16.68
N PRO A 59 25.56 15.11 -15.92
CA PRO A 59 26.73 16.00 -15.97
C PRO A 59 27.27 16.21 -17.40
N SER A 60 26.95 15.28 -18.31
CA SER A 60 27.29 15.28 -19.73
C SER A 60 26.26 15.97 -20.65
N GLY A 61 25.18 16.57 -20.11
CA GLY A 61 24.17 17.29 -20.90
C GLY A 61 23.18 16.39 -21.67
N ARG A 62 23.07 15.10 -21.34
CA ARG A 62 22.16 14.16 -22.02
C ARG A 62 20.87 13.96 -21.23
N PRO A 63 19.69 13.90 -21.88
CA PRO A 63 18.45 13.57 -21.21
C PRO A 63 18.49 12.14 -20.66
N SER A 64 18.12 11.95 -19.39
CA SER A 64 18.05 10.64 -18.73
C SER A 64 16.83 9.85 -19.20
N ILE A 65 16.83 9.46 -20.48
CA ILE A 65 15.75 8.68 -21.10
C ILE A 65 15.74 7.30 -20.47
N GLY A 66 14.65 6.95 -19.81
CA GLY A 66 14.43 5.63 -19.22
C GLY A 66 14.95 5.45 -17.79
N ALA A 67 15.35 6.53 -17.11
CA ALA A 67 15.71 6.49 -15.70
C ALA A 67 14.50 6.22 -14.79
N PHE A 68 14.75 5.55 -13.66
CA PHE A 68 13.73 5.31 -12.65
C PHE A 68 13.48 6.55 -11.81
N ILE A 69 12.30 7.16 -11.99
CA ILE A 69 11.86 8.30 -11.18
C ILE A 69 10.97 7.77 -10.05
N PRO A 70 11.31 8.00 -8.78
CA PRO A 70 10.52 7.50 -7.66
C PRO A 70 9.13 8.16 -7.59
N GLN A 71 8.13 7.35 -7.24
CA GLN A 71 6.81 7.83 -6.89
C GLN A 71 6.71 8.18 -5.40
N CYS A 72 6.16 9.36 -5.14
CA CYS A 72 5.86 9.90 -3.83
C CYS A 72 4.34 10.11 -3.70
N ASP A 73 3.82 10.01 -2.48
CA ASP A 73 2.44 10.32 -2.14
C ASP A 73 2.20 11.83 -1.91
N ALA A 74 1.00 12.19 -1.42
CA ALA A 74 0.62 13.57 -1.15
C ALA A 74 1.39 14.19 0.03
N ASP A 75 1.85 13.37 0.97
CA ASP A 75 2.71 13.76 2.08
C ASP A 75 4.19 13.73 1.69
N GLY A 76 4.51 13.48 0.42
CA GLY A 76 5.86 13.35 -0.11
C GLY A 76 6.61 12.14 0.43
N GLN A 77 5.98 11.16 1.08
CA GLN A 77 6.65 9.91 1.42
C GLN A 77 6.75 9.03 0.17
N TYR A 78 7.65 8.04 0.18
CA TYR A 78 7.70 7.06 -0.89
C TYR A 78 6.38 6.27 -0.93
N ARG A 79 5.81 6.10 -2.12
CA ARG A 79 4.67 5.18 -2.25
C ARG A 79 5.15 3.76 -1.97
N SER A 80 4.37 2.99 -1.21
CA SER A 80 4.71 1.60 -0.87
C SER A 80 4.93 0.75 -2.12
N LEU A 81 4.20 1.02 -3.20
CA LEU A 81 4.41 0.45 -4.53
C LEU A 81 5.11 1.44 -5.47
N GLN A 82 6.28 1.04 -5.98
CA GLN A 82 7.03 1.76 -7.01
C GLN A 82 6.96 1.02 -8.34
N CYS A 83 6.85 1.76 -9.44
CA CYS A 83 6.82 1.18 -10.79
C CYS A 83 7.78 1.91 -11.71
N HIS A 84 8.59 1.18 -12.44
CA HIS A 84 9.48 1.74 -13.44
C HIS A 84 8.75 1.93 -14.76
N GLY A 85 8.47 3.18 -15.13
CA GLY A 85 7.69 3.49 -16.33
C GLY A 85 8.31 3.00 -17.64
N SER A 86 9.65 2.93 -17.74
CA SER A 86 10.33 2.51 -18.97
C SER A 86 10.45 0.98 -19.11
N THR A 87 10.68 0.25 -18.00
CA THR A 87 10.78 -1.21 -18.05
C THR A 87 9.49 -1.93 -17.71
N GLY A 88 8.48 -1.24 -17.17
CA GLY A 88 7.19 -1.82 -16.75
C GLY A 88 7.24 -2.68 -15.48
N HIS A 89 8.38 -2.74 -14.78
CA HIS A 89 8.51 -3.52 -13.55
C HIS A 89 7.96 -2.75 -12.35
N CYS A 90 7.37 -3.45 -11.39
CA CYS A 90 6.91 -2.85 -10.13
C CYS A 90 7.48 -3.61 -8.93
N TRP A 91 7.65 -2.96 -7.78
CA TRP A 91 8.14 -3.57 -6.54
C TRP A 91 7.66 -2.79 -5.32
N CYS A 92 7.68 -3.42 -4.15
CA CYS A 92 7.36 -2.76 -2.90
C CYS A 92 8.61 -2.12 -2.30
N VAL A 93 8.46 -0.97 -1.64
CA VAL A 93 9.55 -0.29 -0.93
C VAL A 93 9.21 -0.03 0.54
N ASP A 94 10.25 0.17 1.36
CA ASP A 94 10.14 0.67 2.73
C ASP A 94 9.94 2.21 2.77
N SER A 95 9.79 2.77 3.98
CA SER A 95 9.61 4.22 4.18
C SER A 95 10.80 5.08 3.71
N ARG A 96 11.96 4.47 3.45
CA ARG A 96 13.16 5.12 2.89
C ARG A 96 13.28 4.91 1.38
N GLY A 97 12.32 4.24 0.75
CA GLY A 97 12.33 3.92 -0.67
C GLY A 97 13.20 2.73 -1.06
N GLN A 98 13.62 1.88 -0.11
CA GLN A 98 14.41 0.67 -0.40
C GLN A 98 13.50 -0.49 -0.79
N GLU A 99 13.86 -1.19 -1.87
CA GLU A 99 13.12 -2.34 -2.36
C GLU A 99 13.07 -3.49 -1.33
N ARG A 100 11.87 -4.00 -1.09
CA ARG A 100 11.62 -5.23 -0.32
C ARG A 100 11.94 -6.44 -1.19
N ALA A 101 12.81 -7.32 -0.70
CA ALA A 101 13.25 -8.50 -1.45
C ALA A 101 12.07 -9.39 -1.86
N GLY A 102 12.09 -9.91 -3.10
CA GLY A 102 11.04 -10.81 -3.61
C GLY A 102 9.70 -10.14 -3.90
N THR A 103 9.65 -8.80 -3.95
CA THR A 103 8.42 -8.05 -4.31
C THR A 103 8.39 -7.57 -5.75
N ARG A 104 9.50 -7.67 -6.49
CA ARG A 104 9.59 -7.25 -7.88
C ARG A 104 8.78 -8.13 -8.81
N THR A 105 7.91 -7.51 -9.59
CA THR A 105 7.05 -8.16 -10.59
C THR A 105 7.41 -7.72 -12.01
N PRO A 106 7.37 -8.63 -13.01
CA PRO A 106 7.64 -8.30 -14.40
C PRO A 106 6.47 -7.54 -15.06
N PRO A 107 6.70 -6.93 -16.23
CA PRO A 107 5.67 -6.19 -16.95
C PRO A 107 4.47 -7.06 -17.31
N GLY A 108 3.27 -6.52 -17.19
CA GLY A 108 2.03 -7.23 -17.51
C GLY A 108 1.53 -8.18 -16.42
N THR A 109 2.22 -8.28 -15.29
CA THR A 109 1.72 -8.99 -14.10
C THR A 109 1.09 -8.02 -13.11
N GLN A 110 0.13 -8.51 -12.32
CA GLN A 110 -0.47 -7.71 -11.25
C GLN A 110 0.60 -7.38 -10.20
N PRO A 111 0.78 -6.09 -9.84
CA PRO A 111 1.73 -5.71 -8.79
C PRO A 111 1.37 -6.35 -7.44
N LYS A 112 2.38 -6.62 -6.61
CA LYS A 112 2.14 -7.10 -5.24
C LYS A 112 1.41 -6.04 -4.41
N ASP A 113 0.57 -6.52 -3.49
CA ASP A 113 -0.08 -5.71 -2.46
C ASP A 113 0.97 -5.31 -1.42
N CYS A 114 1.39 -4.04 -1.43
CA CYS A 114 2.47 -3.53 -0.58
C CYS A 114 1.99 -3.06 0.80
N ASP A 115 0.68 -2.92 1.01
CA ASP A 115 0.07 -2.45 2.26
C ASP A 115 -0.26 -3.61 3.21
N ARG A 116 -0.31 -4.83 2.66
CA ARG A 116 -0.08 -6.03 3.46
C ARG A 116 1.33 -5.95 4.02
N THR A 117 1.40 -5.59 5.30
CA THR A 117 2.58 -5.81 6.13
C THR A 117 3.07 -7.21 5.85
N ASP A 118 4.36 -7.34 5.52
CA ASP A 118 5.06 -8.61 5.56
C ASP A 118 4.90 -9.15 6.99
N GLU A 119 3.80 -9.84 7.27
CA GLU A 119 3.81 -10.82 8.31
C GLU A 119 4.97 -11.72 7.92
N PRO A 120 6.02 -11.84 8.73
CA PRO A 120 7.12 -12.73 8.42
C PRO A 120 6.46 -14.07 8.17
N GLU A 121 6.39 -14.50 6.91
CA GLU A 121 5.74 -15.76 6.56
C GLU A 121 6.54 -16.80 7.31
N ARG A 122 6.03 -17.19 8.50
CA ARG A 122 6.55 -18.36 9.18
C ARG A 122 6.58 -19.44 8.11
N PRO A 123 7.70 -20.15 7.95
CA PRO A 123 7.81 -21.12 6.87
C PRO A 123 6.54 -21.97 6.82
N LYS A 124 5.82 -21.92 5.68
CA LYS A 124 4.54 -22.61 5.55
C LYS A 124 4.72 -24.07 5.95
N THR A 125 3.84 -24.54 6.82
CA THR A 125 3.87 -25.92 7.29
C THR A 125 3.52 -26.89 6.15
N HIS A 126 3.64 -28.19 6.42
CA HIS A 126 3.23 -29.21 5.45
C HIS A 126 1.74 -29.10 5.06
N CYS A 127 0.85 -28.87 6.03
CA CYS A 127 -0.58 -28.75 5.78
C CYS A 127 -0.92 -27.52 4.93
N GLU A 128 -0.34 -26.36 5.25
CA GLU A 128 -0.63 -25.11 4.54
C GLU A 128 -0.16 -25.14 3.10
N ARG A 129 1.03 -25.71 2.87
CA ARG A 129 1.57 -25.90 1.52
C ARG A 129 0.71 -26.86 0.71
N HIS A 130 0.26 -27.95 1.32
CA HIS A 130 -0.65 -28.89 0.68
C HIS A 130 -1.99 -28.21 0.33
N ARG A 131 -2.56 -27.44 1.26
CA ARG A 131 -3.77 -26.65 1.04
C ARG A 131 -3.64 -25.71 -0.16
N GLU A 132 -2.57 -24.92 -0.20
CA GLU A 132 -2.32 -23.97 -1.28
C GLU A 132 -2.07 -24.67 -2.62
N SER A 133 -1.33 -25.78 -2.61
CA SER A 133 -1.11 -26.59 -3.80
C SER A 133 -2.42 -27.08 -4.39
N VAL A 134 -3.34 -27.62 -3.59
CA VAL A 134 -4.66 -28.07 -4.07
C VAL A 134 -5.48 -26.90 -4.63
N LEU A 135 -5.55 -25.77 -3.90
CA LEU A 135 -6.29 -24.59 -4.32
C LEU A 135 -5.76 -23.97 -5.62
N SER A 136 -4.44 -24.08 -5.87
CA SER A 136 -3.79 -23.54 -7.07
C SER A 136 -3.90 -24.43 -8.31
N SER A 137 -4.07 -25.74 -8.11
CA SER A 137 -3.90 -26.74 -9.18
C SER A 137 -5.19 -27.42 -9.63
N SER A 138 -6.29 -27.34 -8.88
CA SER A 138 -7.56 -27.95 -9.31
C SER A 138 -8.79 -27.31 -8.66
N PRO A 139 -9.77 -26.86 -9.48
CA PRO A 139 -11.11 -26.53 -9.02
C PRO A 139 -12.05 -27.76 -9.10
N ASP A 140 -13.07 -27.72 -8.26
CA ASP A 140 -14.25 -28.58 -8.20
C ASP A 140 -14.04 -30.03 -7.71
N GLY A 141 -14.28 -30.21 -6.41
CA GLY A 141 -14.45 -31.54 -5.80
C GLY A 141 -13.18 -32.20 -5.27
N ALA A 142 -12.03 -31.54 -5.38
CA ALA A 142 -10.81 -31.98 -4.69
C ALA A 142 -10.88 -31.71 -3.18
N TYR A 143 -10.25 -32.59 -2.42
CA TYR A 143 -10.13 -32.43 -0.97
C TYR A 143 -9.12 -31.34 -0.62
N VAL A 144 -9.60 -30.32 0.09
CA VAL A 144 -8.75 -29.27 0.65
C VAL A 144 -8.47 -29.60 2.12
N PRO A 145 -7.20 -29.86 2.53
CA PRO A 145 -6.89 -30.18 3.91
C PRO A 145 -7.18 -29.01 4.85
N GLN A 146 -7.76 -29.33 6.00
CA GLN A 146 -7.98 -28.44 7.12
C GLN A 146 -6.74 -28.40 8.03
N CYS A 147 -6.27 -27.20 8.32
CA CYS A 147 -5.14 -26.97 9.22
C CYS A 147 -5.61 -26.27 10.50
N ASP A 148 -4.91 -26.52 11.61
CA ASP A 148 -5.15 -25.86 12.89
C ASP A 148 -4.50 -24.46 12.96
N VAL A 149 -4.59 -23.81 14.12
CA VAL A 149 -4.03 -22.47 14.36
C VAL A 149 -2.51 -22.40 14.23
N ASP A 150 -1.81 -23.51 14.47
CA ASP A 150 -0.36 -23.63 14.32
C ASP A 150 0.04 -24.02 12.89
N GLY A 151 -0.95 -24.26 12.01
CA GLY A 151 -0.75 -24.75 10.66
C GLY A 151 -0.50 -26.26 10.58
N ARG A 152 -0.67 -27.04 11.64
CA ARG A 152 -0.60 -28.52 11.56
C ARG A 152 -1.89 -29.07 10.98
N TYR A 153 -1.90 -30.34 10.56
CA TYR A 153 -3.14 -30.99 10.14
C TYR A 153 -4.10 -31.08 11.32
N SER A 154 -5.33 -30.61 11.14
CA SER A 154 -6.41 -30.87 12.09
C SER A 154 -6.61 -32.38 12.22
N PRO A 155 -6.69 -32.95 13.45
CA PRO A 155 -6.87 -34.39 13.62
C PRO A 155 -8.10 -34.93 12.90
N LEU A 156 -9.17 -34.13 12.82
CA LEU A 156 -10.35 -34.39 12.01
C LEU A 156 -10.27 -33.64 10.68
N GLN A 157 -10.48 -34.36 9.59
CA GLN A 157 -10.54 -33.82 8.23
C GLN A 157 -11.90 -34.14 7.62
N CYS A 158 -12.44 -33.21 6.83
CA CYS A 158 -13.73 -33.36 6.18
C CYS A 158 -13.69 -32.90 4.73
N HIS A 159 -14.23 -33.72 3.84
CA HIS A 159 -14.37 -33.38 2.44
C HIS A 159 -15.60 -32.52 2.19
N GLY A 160 -15.42 -31.23 1.93
CA GLY A 160 -16.52 -30.28 1.76
C GLY A 160 -17.53 -30.68 0.67
N SER A 161 -17.08 -31.28 -0.42
CA SER A 161 -17.95 -31.61 -1.56
C SER A 161 -18.63 -32.98 -1.48
N SER A 162 -18.04 -33.94 -0.77
CA SER A 162 -18.60 -35.30 -0.67
C SER A 162 -19.20 -35.59 0.70
N GLY A 163 -18.89 -34.79 1.72
CA GLY A 163 -19.41 -34.92 3.08
C GLY A 163 -18.76 -36.01 3.93
N TYR A 164 -17.75 -36.72 3.42
CA TYR A 164 -17.00 -37.71 4.20
C TYR A 164 -16.04 -37.02 5.17
N CYS A 165 -15.91 -37.55 6.38
CA CYS A 165 -14.90 -37.12 7.34
C CYS A 165 -14.03 -38.30 7.78
N TRP A 166 -12.79 -38.06 8.18
CA TRP A 166 -11.86 -39.08 8.67
C TRP A 166 -10.83 -38.47 9.63
N CYS A 167 -10.18 -39.30 10.44
CA CYS A 167 -9.09 -38.86 11.29
C CYS A 167 -7.75 -39.00 10.57
N VAL A 168 -6.85 -38.05 10.78
CA VAL A 168 -5.47 -38.07 10.24
C VAL A 168 -4.42 -38.04 11.35
N ASP A 169 -3.20 -38.47 11.01
CA ASP A 169 -2.02 -38.27 11.84
C ASP A 169 -1.37 -36.88 11.65
N GLY A 170 -0.25 -36.63 12.33
CA GLY A 170 0.47 -35.36 12.25
C GLY A 170 1.07 -35.03 10.88
N GLN A 171 1.13 -35.99 9.94
CA GLN A 171 1.57 -35.79 8.56
C GLN A 171 0.39 -35.60 7.58
N GLY A 172 -0.84 -35.77 8.06
CA GLY A 172 -2.06 -35.69 7.26
C GLY A 172 -2.49 -37.02 6.64
N GLN A 173 -1.90 -38.15 7.06
CA GLN A 173 -2.26 -39.48 6.57
C GLN A 173 -3.52 -39.98 7.28
N GLU A 174 -4.49 -40.49 6.54
CA GLU A 174 -5.73 -41.07 7.09
C GLU A 174 -5.44 -42.30 7.98
N ARG A 175 -6.06 -42.31 9.16
CA ARG A 175 -6.11 -43.46 10.07
C ARG A 175 -7.16 -44.45 9.57
N ALA A 176 -6.76 -45.70 9.33
CA ALA A 176 -7.64 -46.73 8.80
C ALA A 176 -8.90 -46.92 9.67
N GLY A 177 -10.06 -47.11 9.03
CA GLY A 177 -11.33 -47.36 9.71
C GLY A 177 -11.97 -46.13 10.37
N THR A 178 -11.40 -44.93 10.23
CA THR A 178 -11.95 -43.69 10.84
C THR A 178 -12.88 -42.90 9.95
N ARG A 179 -13.02 -43.30 8.67
CA ARG A 179 -13.86 -42.62 7.68
C ARG A 179 -15.34 -42.81 7.98
N THR A 180 -16.08 -41.71 8.09
CA THR A 180 -17.53 -41.67 8.30
C THR A 180 -18.25 -41.24 7.03
N SER A 181 -19.48 -41.74 6.85
CA SER A 181 -20.32 -41.39 5.69
C SER A 181 -20.93 -40.00 5.84
N PRO A 182 -21.37 -39.37 4.73
CA PRO A 182 -22.02 -38.07 4.77
C PRO A 182 -23.28 -38.09 5.63
N GLY A 183 -23.38 -37.17 6.58
CA GLY A 183 -24.51 -37.08 7.53
C GLY A 183 -24.34 -37.90 8.82
N GLU A 184 -23.32 -38.74 8.92
CA GLU A 184 -22.94 -39.34 10.20
C GLU A 184 -22.10 -38.36 11.03
N PRO A 185 -22.27 -38.35 12.36
CA PRO A 185 -21.41 -37.55 13.23
C PRO A 185 -19.94 -38.00 13.07
N PRO A 186 -19.00 -37.06 12.90
CA PRO A 186 -17.59 -37.40 12.80
C PRO A 186 -17.08 -38.13 14.04
N ARG A 187 -16.12 -39.03 13.84
CA ARG A 187 -15.47 -39.77 14.94
C ARG A 187 -14.66 -38.80 15.80
N ASP A 188 -14.60 -39.11 17.10
CA ASP A 188 -13.71 -38.43 18.04
C ASP A 188 -12.25 -38.85 17.77
N CYS A 189 -11.47 -37.92 17.22
CA CYS A 189 -10.09 -38.19 16.80
C CYS A 189 -9.07 -38.11 17.96
N ASP A 190 -9.46 -37.59 19.12
CA ASP A 190 -8.62 -37.51 20.33
C ASP A 190 -8.57 -38.86 21.08
N LYS A 191 -9.54 -39.74 20.81
CA LYS A 191 -9.52 -41.12 21.29
C LYS A 191 -8.64 -41.95 20.37
N SER A 192 -7.39 -42.10 20.77
CA SER A 192 -6.48 -43.10 20.23
C SER A 192 -7.00 -44.51 20.59
N GLY A 193 -7.85 -45.06 19.72
CA GLY A 193 -8.17 -46.48 19.59
C GLY A 193 -8.17 -47.30 20.87
N GLU A 194 -9.34 -47.41 21.50
CA GLU A 194 -9.67 -48.57 22.34
C GLU A 194 -10.93 -49.21 21.74
N GLU A 195 -10.96 -50.55 21.81
CA GLU A 195 -11.93 -51.50 21.22
C GLU A 195 -11.62 -51.86 19.76
N GLY A 196 -11.20 -53.08 19.42
CA GLY A 196 -11.33 -54.37 20.09
C GLY A 196 -11.73 -55.40 19.03
#